data_AF-A0A9C8E690-F1
#
_entry.id   AF-A0A9C8E690-F1
#
_cell.length_a   1.000
_cell.length_b   1.000
_cell.length_c   1.000
_cell.angle_alpha   90.00
_cell.angle_beta   90.00
_cell.angle_gamma   90.00
#
_symmetry.space_group_name_H-M   'P 1'
#
loop_
_entity.id
_entity.type
_entity.pdbx_description
1 polymer ?
#
loop_
_entity_poly.entity_id
_entity_poly.type
_entity_poly.pdbx_seq_one_letter_code
_entity_poly.pdbx_strand_id
1 'polypeptide(L)'
;MGKVISLQEATTIAQELRDKGKKVVFTNGIFDLLHLGHIEYLEEAKGFGDVLFVGVNSDESTRKLKGPLRPIIPQGERARIIAALSCVDYVIVFEETTAHRLIESLRPDVYIKGGDYTPQTLPEAPLVESYGGEVVILPYREGYSTSRIIQLIISRFCSDRGKPSIPAKK
;
A
#
# COMPACT_ATOMS: atom_id res chain seq x y z
N MET A 1 4.23 19.54 7.99
CA MET A 1 4.17 18.20 8.62
C MET A 1 4.56 17.16 7.58
N GLY A 2 5.28 16.10 7.98
CA GLY A 2 5.56 14.99 7.07
C GLY A 2 4.28 14.20 6.78
N LYS A 3 4.20 13.55 5.61
CA LYS A 3 3.06 12.68 5.26
C LYS A 3 3.14 11.30 5.92
N VAL A 4 4.31 10.88 6.40
CA VAL A 4 4.48 9.65 7.19
C VAL A 4 4.18 9.99 8.65
N ILE A 5 3.13 9.39 9.20
CA ILE A 5 2.58 9.70 10.52
C ILE A 5 2.27 8.42 11.31
N SER A 6 2.14 8.55 12.63
CA SER A 6 1.70 7.47 13.50
C SER A 6 0.20 7.17 13.32
N LEU A 7 -0.22 5.97 13.73
CA LEU A 7 -1.65 5.61 13.73
C LEU A 7 -2.48 6.53 14.62
N GLN A 8 -1.91 7.00 15.74
CA GLN A 8 -2.59 7.93 16.65
C GLN A 8 -2.84 9.27 15.97
N GLU A 9 -1.82 9.86 15.35
CA GLU A 9 -1.97 11.10 14.58
C GLU A 9 -2.96 10.91 13.43
N ALA A 10 -2.86 9.79 12.71
CA ALA A 10 -3.75 9.50 11.59
C ALA A 10 -5.22 9.37 12.02
N THR A 11 -5.48 8.78 13.19
CA THR A 11 -6.82 8.64 13.76
C THR A 11 -7.41 10.01 14.08
N THR A 12 -6.65 10.88 14.74
CA THR A 12 -7.06 12.26 15.03
C THR A 12 -7.36 13.03 13.75
N ILE A 13 -6.44 12.98 12.77
CA ILE A 13 -6.61 13.69 11.49
C ILE A 13 -7.82 13.15 10.72
N ALA A 14 -8.00 11.84 10.65
CA ALA A 14 -9.14 11.23 9.96
C ALA A 14 -10.48 11.67 10.59
N GLN A 15 -10.54 11.75 11.92
CA GLN A 15 -11.73 12.25 12.60
C GLN A 15 -12.00 13.72 12.27
N GLU A 16 -10.98 14.59 12.37
CA GLU A 16 -11.13 16.00 12.03
C GLU A 16 -11.54 16.23 10.57
N LEU A 17 -11.06 15.38 9.64
CA LEU A 17 -11.43 15.43 8.24
C LEU A 17 -12.91 15.07 8.05
N ARG A 18 -13.38 14.00 8.69
CA ARG A 18 -14.81 13.63 8.66
C ARG A 18 -15.70 14.69 9.28
N ASP A 19 -15.28 15.30 10.39
CA ASP A 19 -16.02 16.41 11.03
C ASP A 19 -16.13 17.64 10.11
N LYS A 20 -15.18 17.79 9.17
CA LYS A 20 -15.19 18.80 8.10
C LYS A 20 -15.92 18.33 6.83
N GLY A 21 -16.58 17.18 6.86
CA GLY A 21 -17.30 16.60 5.73
C GLY A 21 -16.41 16.07 4.61
N LYS A 22 -15.14 15.77 4.90
CA LYS A 22 -14.21 15.17 3.92
C LYS A 22 -14.34 13.66 3.89
N LYS A 23 -14.38 13.09 2.68
CA LYS A 23 -14.44 11.65 2.45
C LYS A 23 -13.04 11.04 2.55
N VAL A 24 -12.84 10.18 3.56
CA VAL A 24 -11.58 9.51 3.85
C VAL A 24 -11.51 8.17 3.12
N VAL A 25 -10.48 8.02 2.29
CA VAL A 25 -10.15 6.78 1.58
C VAL A 25 -8.95 6.14 2.25
N PHE A 26 -9.00 4.82 2.42
CA PHE A 26 -7.89 4.04 2.92
C PHE A 26 -7.56 2.87 1.99
N THR A 27 -6.27 2.62 1.81
CA THR A 27 -5.78 1.38 1.21
C THR A 27 -4.50 0.93 1.88
N ASN A 28 -4.07 -0.31 1.65
CA ASN A 28 -2.81 -0.81 2.19
C ASN A 28 -2.13 -1.83 1.29
N GLY A 29 -0.81 -1.89 1.41
CA GLY A 29 0.02 -2.83 0.69
C GLY A 29 1.49 -2.83 1.14
N ILE A 30 2.26 -3.74 0.55
CA ILE A 30 3.69 -3.85 0.82
C ILE A 30 4.46 -2.79 0.03
N PHE A 31 4.10 -2.53 -1.23
CA PHE A 31 4.76 -1.55 -2.10
C PHE A 31 6.30 -1.72 -2.16
N ASP A 32 6.76 -2.96 -2.39
CA ASP A 32 8.18 -3.31 -2.26
C ASP A 32 9.08 -2.56 -3.26
N LEU A 33 9.02 -2.92 -4.55
CA LEU A 33 9.57 -2.07 -5.61
C LEU A 33 8.42 -1.34 -6.29
N LEU A 34 8.48 -0.01 -6.28
CA LEU A 34 7.49 0.84 -6.94
C LEU A 34 7.51 0.60 -8.46
N HIS A 35 6.34 0.54 -9.06
CA HIS A 35 6.14 0.39 -10.50
C HIS A 35 4.82 1.03 -10.90
N LEU A 36 4.59 1.16 -12.21
CA LEU A 36 3.40 1.83 -12.75
C LEU A 36 2.09 1.28 -12.18
N GLY A 37 1.95 -0.05 -12.05
CA GLY A 37 0.76 -0.65 -11.44
C GLY A 37 0.44 -0.16 -10.02
N HIS A 38 1.44 0.22 -9.20
CA HIS A 38 1.18 0.83 -7.89
C HIS A 38 0.75 2.29 -8.01
N ILE A 39 1.34 3.04 -8.95
CA ILE A 39 1.05 4.46 -9.16
C ILE A 39 -0.40 4.60 -9.62
N GLU A 40 -0.79 3.91 -10.69
CA GLU A 40 -2.15 3.97 -11.23
C GLU A 40 -3.17 3.48 -10.20
N TYR A 41 -2.86 2.43 -9.44
CA TYR A 41 -3.72 1.94 -8.36
C TYR A 41 -3.96 3.01 -7.28
N LEU A 42 -2.93 3.73 -6.85
CA LEU A 42 -3.05 4.77 -5.82
C LEU A 42 -3.75 6.03 -6.36
N GLU A 43 -3.51 6.38 -7.63
CA GLU A 43 -4.21 7.47 -8.31
C GLU A 43 -5.71 7.17 -8.47
N GLU A 44 -6.06 5.96 -8.88
CA GLU A 44 -7.44 5.50 -8.96
C GLU A 44 -8.09 5.48 -7.57
N ALA A 45 -7.37 4.96 -6.56
CA ALA A 45 -7.84 4.96 -5.18
C ALA A 45 -8.16 6.37 -4.65
N LYS A 46 -7.30 7.35 -4.94
CA LYS A 46 -7.54 8.75 -4.56
C LYS A 46 -8.83 9.32 -5.16
N GLY A 47 -9.28 8.82 -6.32
CA GLY A 47 -10.53 9.25 -6.97
C GLY A 47 -11.81 8.94 -6.19
N PHE A 48 -11.77 8.07 -5.18
CA PHE A 48 -12.95 7.68 -4.41
C PHE A 48 -13.28 8.60 -3.22
N GLY A 49 -12.47 9.64 -2.98
CA GLY A 49 -12.72 10.60 -1.90
C GLY A 49 -11.78 11.80 -1.90
N ASP A 50 -11.77 12.53 -0.79
CA ASP A 50 -11.02 13.77 -0.65
C ASP A 50 -9.59 13.54 -0.16
N VAL A 51 -9.36 12.52 0.67
CA VAL A 51 -8.09 12.28 1.36
C VAL A 51 -7.75 10.79 1.31
N LEU A 52 -6.54 10.45 0.86
CA LEU A 52 -6.03 9.09 0.78
C LEU A 52 -4.99 8.81 1.86
N PHE A 53 -5.34 7.89 2.76
CA PHE A 53 -4.42 7.26 3.70
C PHE A 53 -3.92 5.93 3.12
N VAL A 54 -2.61 5.69 3.21
CA VAL A 54 -1.98 4.45 2.75
C VAL A 54 -1.27 3.74 3.89
N GLY A 55 -1.72 2.53 4.19
CA GLY A 55 -1.02 1.60 5.09
C GLY A 55 0.13 0.90 4.35
N VAL A 56 1.33 0.98 4.90
CA VAL A 56 2.52 0.27 4.41
C VAL A 56 2.90 -0.82 5.40
N ASN A 57 2.88 -2.08 4.96
CA ASN A 57 3.28 -3.20 5.82
C ASN A 57 4.74 -3.05 6.29
N SER A 58 5.01 -3.34 7.56
CA SER A 58 6.36 -3.41 8.13
C SER A 58 7.20 -4.49 7.45
N ASP A 59 8.51 -4.46 7.66
CA ASP A 59 9.41 -5.49 7.13
C ASP A 59 9.10 -6.86 7.73
N GLU A 60 8.70 -6.89 9.01
CA GLU A 60 8.29 -8.13 9.68
C GLU A 60 6.95 -8.66 9.13
N SER A 61 5.94 -7.79 9.00
CA SER A 61 4.65 -8.13 8.39
C SER A 61 4.84 -8.69 6.98
N THR A 62 5.71 -8.04 6.20
CA THR A 62 6.03 -8.45 4.84
C THR A 62 6.71 -9.83 4.81
N ARG A 63 7.68 -10.09 5.70
CA ARG A 63 8.32 -11.42 5.81
C ARG A 63 7.31 -12.52 6.15
N LYS A 64 6.37 -12.24 7.06
CA LYS A 64 5.28 -13.19 7.41
C LYS A 64 4.38 -13.48 6.22
N LEU A 65 4.07 -12.48 5.39
CA LEU A 65 3.16 -12.60 4.25
C LEU A 65 3.79 -13.17 2.97
N LYS A 66 5.07 -12.87 2.71
CA LYS A 66 5.73 -13.17 1.43
C LYS A 66 6.99 -14.02 1.54
N GLY A 67 7.41 -14.37 2.76
CA GLY A 67 8.62 -15.15 3.04
C GLY A 67 9.87 -14.29 3.29
N PRO A 68 10.98 -14.92 3.67
CA PRO A 68 12.16 -14.25 4.23
C PRO A 68 12.94 -13.38 3.21
N LEU A 69 12.74 -13.61 1.91
CA LEU A 69 13.39 -12.84 0.84
C LEU A 69 12.71 -11.49 0.56
N ARG A 70 11.68 -11.13 1.34
CA ARG A 70 10.89 -9.91 1.17
C ARG A 70 10.76 -9.18 2.51
N PRO A 71 10.71 -7.84 2.53
CA PRO A 71 10.82 -6.95 1.38
C PRO A 71 12.27 -6.81 0.89
N ILE A 72 12.43 -6.31 -0.32
CA ILE A 72 13.73 -5.87 -0.86
C ILE A 72 14.08 -4.50 -0.28
N ILE A 73 13.09 -3.59 -0.21
CA ILE A 73 13.29 -2.23 0.27
C ILE A 73 12.77 -2.11 1.73
N PRO A 74 13.55 -1.57 2.67
CA PRO A 74 13.11 -1.40 4.06
C PRO A 74 11.86 -0.52 4.19
N GLN A 75 11.06 -0.76 5.24
CA GLN A 75 9.77 -0.11 5.44
C GLN A 75 9.83 1.42 5.47
N GLY A 76 10.89 2.00 6.04
CA GLY A 76 11.06 3.45 6.12
C GLY A 76 11.24 4.08 4.74
N GLU A 77 11.97 3.41 3.86
CA GLU A 77 12.18 3.84 2.47
C GLU A 77 10.89 3.70 1.66
N ARG A 78 10.21 2.54 1.76
CA ARG A 78 8.92 2.32 1.08
C ARG A 78 7.89 3.36 1.50
N ALA A 79 7.73 3.61 2.80
CA ALA A 79 6.82 4.62 3.32
C ALA A 79 7.14 6.01 2.78
N ARG A 80 8.43 6.37 2.69
CA ARG A 80 8.85 7.67 2.16
C ARG A 80 8.62 7.80 0.66
N ILE A 81 8.85 6.74 -0.11
CA ILE A 81 8.57 6.69 -1.55
C ILE A 81 7.07 6.88 -1.79
N ILE A 82 6.21 6.15 -1.07
CA ILE A 82 4.75 6.27 -1.18
C ILE A 82 4.28 7.66 -0.77
N ALA A 83 4.83 8.23 0.31
CA ALA A 83 4.52 9.59 0.75
C ALA A 83 4.90 10.66 -0.30
N ALA A 84 5.88 10.41 -1.16
CA ALA A 84 6.29 11.35 -2.18
C ALA A 84 5.29 11.44 -3.36
N LEU A 85 4.37 10.49 -3.50
CA LEU A 85 3.36 10.52 -4.55
C LEU A 85 2.35 11.64 -4.29
N SER A 86 1.97 12.34 -5.36
CA SER A 86 1.06 13.50 -5.29
C SER A 86 -0.35 13.10 -4.81
N CYS A 87 -0.82 11.91 -5.20
CA CYS A 87 -2.14 11.39 -4.85
C CYS A 87 -2.26 10.89 -3.40
N VAL A 88 -1.14 10.72 -2.67
CA VAL A 88 -1.13 10.20 -1.30
C VAL A 88 -1.05 11.34 -0.30
N ASP A 89 -1.98 11.41 0.64
CA ASP A 89 -1.99 12.46 1.67
C ASP A 89 -1.26 12.03 2.93
N TYR A 90 -1.49 10.79 3.39
CA TYR A 90 -0.89 10.25 4.61
C TYR A 90 -0.45 8.81 4.45
N VAL A 91 0.64 8.44 5.13
CA VAL A 91 1.21 7.10 5.14
C VAL A 91 1.42 6.63 6.57
N ILE A 92 1.01 5.40 6.84
CA ILE A 92 1.13 4.75 8.16
C ILE A 92 1.86 3.44 7.97
N VAL A 93 2.93 3.19 8.72
CA VAL A 93 3.58 1.88 8.76
C VAL A 93 2.89 1.03 9.83
N PHE A 94 2.56 -0.23 9.51
CA PHE A 94 1.86 -1.13 10.44
C PHE A 94 2.44 -2.54 10.44
N GLU A 95 2.34 -3.25 11.57
CA GLU A 95 3.05 -4.51 11.81
C GLU A 95 2.17 -5.75 11.67
N GLU A 96 0.86 -5.57 11.75
CA GLU A 96 -0.13 -6.61 11.61
C GLU A 96 -0.15 -7.18 10.18
N THR A 97 -0.62 -8.41 10.03
CA THR A 97 -0.74 -9.08 8.72
C THR A 97 -2.02 -8.70 7.99
N THR A 98 -3.01 -8.13 8.70
CA THR A 98 -4.27 -7.60 8.17
C THR A 98 -4.36 -6.12 8.47
N ALA A 99 -5.23 -5.40 7.73
CA ALA A 99 -5.42 -3.98 7.96
C ALA A 99 -6.48 -3.67 9.03
N HIS A 100 -6.97 -4.69 9.74
CA HIS A 100 -8.15 -4.61 10.60
C HIS A 100 -8.03 -3.50 11.66
N ARG A 101 -6.91 -3.43 12.39
CA ARG A 101 -6.67 -2.40 13.41
C ARG A 101 -6.61 -0.98 12.83
N LEU A 102 -6.04 -0.84 11.63
CA LEU A 102 -5.99 0.45 10.94
C LEU A 102 -7.40 0.88 10.53
N ILE A 103 -8.20 -0.04 10.00
CA ILE A 103 -9.60 0.23 9.61
C ILE A 103 -10.45 0.56 10.84
N GLU A 104 -10.29 -0.18 11.93
CA GLU A 104 -11.00 0.06 13.19
C GLU A 104 -10.71 1.45 13.75
N SER A 105 -9.45 1.88 13.69
CA SER A 105 -9.02 3.19 14.20
C SER A 105 -9.37 4.33 13.25
N LEU A 106 -9.07 4.15 11.96
CA LEU A 106 -9.26 5.20 10.95
C LEU A 106 -10.72 5.36 10.55
N ARG A 107 -11.53 4.29 10.58
CA ARG A 107 -12.93 4.25 10.09
C ARG A 107 -13.07 4.96 8.73
N PRO A 108 -12.37 4.50 7.68
CA PRO A 108 -12.44 5.12 6.36
C PRO A 108 -13.84 5.02 5.75
N ASP A 109 -14.27 6.05 5.05
CA ASP A 109 -15.53 6.02 4.28
C ASP A 109 -15.42 5.04 3.11
N VAL A 110 -14.23 4.86 2.54
CA VAL A 110 -13.94 3.88 1.48
C VAL A 110 -12.66 3.12 1.80
N TYR A 111 -12.74 1.79 1.86
CA TYR A 111 -11.58 0.90 1.90
C TYR A 111 -11.36 0.28 0.53
N ILE A 112 -10.15 0.48 -0.02
CA ILE A 112 -9.79 0.02 -1.35
C ILE A 112 -8.80 -1.13 -1.25
N LYS A 113 -9.07 -2.21 -1.98
CA LYS A 113 -8.15 -3.33 -2.13
C LYS A 113 -7.85 -3.66 -3.58
N GLY A 114 -6.58 -3.88 -3.89
CA GLY A 114 -6.14 -4.37 -5.19
C GLY A 114 -6.26 -5.89 -5.30
N GLY A 115 -6.71 -6.36 -6.46
CA GLY A 115 -6.59 -7.74 -6.91
C GLY A 115 -7.89 -8.48 -7.17
N ASP A 116 -7.80 -9.81 -7.25
CA ASP A 116 -8.91 -10.70 -7.61
C ASP A 116 -9.79 -11.06 -6.39
N TYR A 117 -9.79 -10.19 -5.37
CA TYR A 117 -10.60 -10.38 -4.18
C TYR A 117 -12.06 -10.07 -4.50
N THR A 118 -12.97 -10.80 -3.89
CA THR A 118 -14.37 -10.35 -3.76
C THR A 118 -14.56 -9.74 -2.37
N PRO A 119 -15.52 -8.82 -2.17
CA PRO A 119 -15.83 -8.30 -0.83
C PRO A 119 -16.06 -9.41 0.20
N GLN A 120 -16.64 -10.55 -0.22
CA GLN A 120 -16.88 -11.73 0.62
C GLN A 120 -15.61 -12.46 1.06
N THR A 121 -14.49 -12.24 0.37
CA THR A 121 -13.18 -12.83 0.70
C THR A 121 -12.30 -11.90 1.53
N LEU A 122 -12.73 -10.66 1.80
CA LEU A 122 -11.99 -9.71 2.61
C LEU A 122 -12.44 -9.75 4.08
N PRO A 123 -11.58 -10.20 5.01
CA PRO A 123 -11.91 -10.23 6.44
C PRO A 123 -12.30 -8.86 7.01
N GLU A 124 -11.83 -7.77 6.40
CA GLU A 124 -12.11 -6.42 6.86
C GLU A 124 -13.43 -5.85 6.33
N ALA A 125 -14.06 -6.47 5.33
CA ALA A 125 -15.29 -5.94 4.72
C ALA A 125 -16.46 -5.81 5.72
N PRO A 126 -16.77 -6.82 6.56
CA PRO A 126 -17.83 -6.69 7.55
C PRO A 126 -17.58 -5.54 8.54
N LEU A 127 -16.33 -5.27 8.89
CA LEU A 127 -15.98 -4.15 9.76
C LEU A 127 -16.28 -2.81 9.08
N VAL A 128 -15.85 -2.63 7.82
CA VAL A 128 -16.09 -1.41 7.05
C VAL A 128 -17.59 -1.14 6.89
N GLU A 129 -18.35 -2.16 6.50
CA GLU A 129 -19.79 -2.07 6.28
C GLU A 129 -20.57 -1.81 7.58
N SER A 130 -20.09 -2.32 8.73
CA SER A 130 -20.77 -2.15 10.03
C SER A 130 -20.98 -0.70 10.46
N TYR A 131 -20.19 0.22 9.91
CA TYR A 131 -20.31 1.65 10.16
C TYR A 131 -20.69 2.47 8.92
N GLY A 132 -21.16 1.80 7.87
CA GLY A 132 -21.62 2.45 6.64
C GLY A 132 -20.52 2.82 5.65
N GLY A 133 -19.29 2.32 5.82
CA GLY A 133 -18.22 2.48 4.84
C GLY A 133 -18.42 1.57 3.62
N GLU A 134 -17.72 1.88 2.53
CA GLU A 134 -17.74 1.13 1.28
C GLU A 134 -16.44 0.35 1.07
N VAL A 135 -16.52 -0.88 0.54
CA VAL A 135 -15.35 -1.65 0.12
C VAL A 135 -15.30 -1.70 -1.40
N VAL A 136 -14.21 -1.21 -1.98
CA VAL A 136 -13.98 -1.21 -3.43
C VAL A 136 -12.81 -2.12 -3.77
N ILE A 137 -13.01 -3.00 -4.74
CA ILE A 137 -11.94 -3.83 -5.29
C ILE A 137 -11.51 -3.26 -6.64
N LEU A 138 -10.23 -2.90 -6.75
CA LEU A 138 -9.64 -2.49 -8.02
C LEU A 138 -8.85 -3.65 -8.63
N PRO A 139 -9.00 -3.93 -9.93
CA PRO A 139 -8.25 -5.00 -10.57
C PRO A 139 -6.76 -4.66 -10.60
N TYR A 140 -5.90 -5.68 -10.51
CA TYR A 140 -4.48 -5.46 -10.76
C TYR A 140 -4.24 -5.11 -12.23
N ARG A 141 -3.26 -4.23 -12.46
CA ARG A 141 -2.78 -3.94 -13.80
C ARG A 141 -1.91 -5.10 -14.30
N GLU A 142 -2.35 -5.72 -15.39
CA GLU A 142 -1.62 -6.81 -16.01
C GLU A 142 -0.20 -6.39 -16.41
N GLY A 143 0.75 -7.30 -16.20
CA GLY A 143 2.15 -7.07 -16.52
C GLY A 143 2.91 -6.26 -15.46
N TYR A 144 2.32 -5.71 -14.41
CA TYR A 144 3.09 -4.98 -13.39
C TYR A 144 3.12 -5.74 -12.06
N SER A 145 4.32 -6.15 -11.64
CA SER A 145 4.54 -6.68 -10.31
C SER A 145 5.99 -6.59 -9.90
N THR A 146 6.26 -6.52 -8.60
CA THR A 146 7.64 -6.63 -8.11
C THR A 146 8.27 -7.98 -8.49
N SER A 147 7.49 -9.07 -8.51
CA SER A 147 7.98 -10.38 -8.96
C SER A 147 8.47 -10.37 -10.40
N ARG A 148 7.76 -9.69 -11.31
CA ARG A 148 8.21 -9.50 -12.70
C ARG A 148 9.54 -8.73 -12.76
N ILE A 149 9.68 -7.67 -11.97
CA ILE A 149 10.94 -6.91 -11.91
C ILE A 149 12.10 -7.81 -11.47
N ILE A 150 11.90 -8.62 -10.43
CA ILE A 150 12.91 -9.58 -9.96
C ILE A 150 13.25 -10.59 -11.05
N GLN A 151 12.25 -11.19 -11.70
CA GLN A 151 12.47 -12.15 -12.79
C GLN A 151 13.25 -11.52 -13.94
N LEU A 152 12.95 -10.26 -14.28
CA LEU A 152 13.68 -9.49 -15.30
C LEU A 152 15.13 -9.19 -14.90
N ILE A 153 15.41 -8.99 -13.61
CA ILE A 153 16.78 -8.82 -13.11
C ILE A 153 17.53 -10.16 -13.22
N ILE A 154 16.93 -11.25 -12.72
CA ILE A 154 17.52 -12.59 -12.76
C ILE A 154 17.81 -13.00 -14.22
N SER A 155 16.86 -12.82 -15.13
CA SER A 155 17.03 -13.22 -16.55
C SER A 155 18.06 -12.39 -17.31
N ARG A 156 18.42 -11.20 -16.83
CA ARG A 156 19.42 -10.34 -17.48
C ARG A 156 20.81 -10.49 -16.88
N PHE A 157 20.90 -10.75 -15.58
CA PHE A 157 22.17 -10.70 -14.84
C PHE A 157 22.63 -12.05 -14.28
N CYS A 158 21.78 -13.08 -14.29
CA CYS A 158 22.09 -14.41 -13.74
C CYS A 158 21.99 -15.56 -14.76
N SER A 159 21.78 -15.30 -16.06
CA SER A 159 21.87 -16.35 -17.09
C SER A 159 23.33 -16.76 -17.33
N ASP A 160 23.59 -18.03 -17.68
CA ASP A 160 24.91 -18.68 -17.85
C ASP A 160 25.92 -17.99 -18.80
N ARG A 161 25.54 -16.89 -19.44
CA ARG A 161 26.44 -16.01 -20.18
C ARG A 161 27.06 -15.01 -19.20
N GLY A 162 28.23 -15.37 -18.65
CA GLY A 162 29.17 -14.55 -17.87
C GLY A 162 28.61 -13.28 -17.22
N LYS A 163 28.56 -13.24 -15.88
CA LYS A 163 28.04 -12.12 -15.05
C LYS A 163 28.28 -10.75 -15.72
N PRO A 164 27.25 -10.11 -16.29
CA PRO A 164 27.39 -8.76 -16.78
C PRO A 164 27.83 -7.88 -15.61
N SER A 165 28.89 -7.10 -15.77
CA SER A 165 29.28 -6.13 -14.75
C SER A 165 28.14 -5.11 -14.62
N ILE A 166 27.55 -4.99 -13.43
CA ILE A 166 26.66 -3.89 -13.12
C ILE A 166 27.58 -2.67 -12.98
N PRO A 167 27.53 -1.68 -13.89
CA PRO A 167 28.35 -0.49 -13.73
C PRO A 167 27.91 0.20 -12.44
N ALA A 168 28.83 0.30 -11.47
CA ALA A 168 28.59 1.12 -10.29
C ALA A 168 28.34 2.56 -10.75
N LYS A 169 27.24 3.17 -10.30
CA LYS A 169 27.03 4.60 -10.50
C LYS A 169 28.12 5.37 -9.72
N LYS A 170 28.70 6.37 -10.37
CA LYS A 170 29.60 7.37 -9.77
C LYS A 170 28.92 8.10 -8.62
#